data_AF-F9P673-F1
#
_entry.id   AF-F9P673-F1
#
_cell.length_a   1.000
_cell.length_b   1.000
_cell.length_c   1.000
_cell.angle_alpha   90.00
_cell.angle_beta   90.00
_cell.angle_gamma   90.00
#
_symmetry.space_group_name_H-M   'P 1'
#
loop_
_entity.id
_entity.type
_entity.pdbx_description
1 polymer ?
#
loop_
_entity_poly.entity_id
_entity_poly.type
_entity_poly.pdbx_seq_one_letter_code
_entity_poly.pdbx_strand_id
1 'polypeptide(L)'
;MDNFDIYKLKTAGLTNQQVINVLEYAEIREKELSVKDMAVVSECRNPALFIEKYLQLDDDLLRQEFEKFPSFSILEDVYPWDLSEIYNPPVLLFIKVIWIC
;
A
#
# COMPACT_ATOMS: atom_id res chain seq x y z
N MET A 1 6.86 2.90 6.23
CA MET A 1 6.04 1.96 5.45
C MET A 1 6.83 1.59 4.21
N ASP A 2 6.82 0.32 3.85
CA ASP A 2 7.44 -0.19 2.63
C ASP A 2 6.40 -0.62 1.58
N ASN A 3 6.88 -1.16 0.46
CA ASN A 3 6.01 -1.64 -0.63
C ASN A 3 5.11 -2.80 -0.20
N PHE A 4 5.58 -3.65 0.73
CA PHE A 4 4.81 -4.77 1.25
C PHE A 4 3.69 -4.28 2.18
N ASP A 5 3.94 -3.26 3.00
CA ASP A 5 2.90 -2.62 3.82
C ASP A 5 1.77 -2.07 2.94
N ILE A 6 2.12 -1.37 1.85
CA ILE A 6 1.15 -0.86 0.87
C ILE A 6 0.31 -2.00 0.28
N TYR A 7 0.95 -3.10 -0.11
CA TYR A 7 0.27 -4.28 -0.62
C TYR A 7 -0.68 -4.87 0.43
N LYS A 8 -0.21 -5.04 1.67
CA LYS A 8 -0.99 -5.59 2.78
C LYS A 8 -2.23 -4.74 3.09
N LEU A 9 -2.12 -3.41 3.06
CA LEU A 9 -3.26 -2.51 3.22
C LEU A 9 -4.32 -2.69 2.13
N LYS A 10 -3.91 -2.83 0.87
CA LYS A 10 -4.83 -3.13 -0.24
C LYS A 10 -5.50 -4.49 -0.06
N THR A 11 -4.76 -5.51 0.32
CA THR A 11 -5.29 -6.86 0.57
C THR A 11 -6.28 -6.89 1.74
N ALA A 12 -6.03 -6.10 2.78
CA ALA A 12 -6.97 -5.90 3.89
C ALA A 12 -8.26 -5.15 3.50
N GLY A 13 -8.32 -4.60 2.28
CA GLY A 13 -9.52 -4.03 1.69
C GLY A 13 -9.56 -2.51 1.65
N LEU A 14 -8.45 -1.81 1.89
CA LEU A 14 -8.37 -0.37 1.63
C LEU A 14 -8.34 -0.10 0.12
N THR A 15 -9.07 0.93 -0.30
CA THR A 15 -9.00 1.43 -1.67
C THR A 15 -7.68 2.17 -1.91
N ASN A 16 -7.34 2.43 -3.18
CA ASN A 16 -6.12 3.16 -3.52
C ASN A 16 -6.06 4.54 -2.82
N GLN A 17 -7.15 5.31 -2.87
CA GLN A 17 -7.22 6.62 -2.23
C GLN A 17 -7.06 6.54 -0.71
N GLN A 18 -7.62 5.51 -0.07
CA GLN A 18 -7.49 5.32 1.38
C GLN A 18 -6.04 4.99 1.78
N VAL A 19 -5.32 4.26 0.93
CA VAL A 19 -3.89 4.02 1.13
C VAL A 19 -3.08 5.31 0.96
N ILE A 20 -3.42 6.17 -0.01
CA ILE A 20 -2.79 7.50 -0.15
C ILE A 20 -2.92 8.29 1.15
N ASN A 21 -4.13 8.37 1.72
CA ASN A 21 -4.35 9.09 2.99
C ASN A 21 -3.46 8.53 4.14
N VAL A 22 -3.25 7.20 4.18
CA VAL A 22 -2.36 6.57 5.17
C VAL A 22 -0.89 6.93 4.92
N LEU A 23 -0.45 6.92 3.66
CA LEU A 23 0.93 7.24 3.28
C LEU A 23 1.27 8.71 3.56
N GLU A 24 0.40 9.64 3.18
CA GLU A 24 0.55 11.08 3.48
C GLU A 24 0.65 11.32 4.99
N TYR A 25 -0.17 10.63 5.79
CA TYR A 25 -0.10 10.75 7.24
C TYR A 25 1.19 10.15 7.83
N ALA A 26 1.67 9.04 7.26
CA ALA A 26 2.92 8.40 7.69
C ALA A 26 4.14 9.30 7.43
N GLU A 27 4.17 10.00 6.29
CA GLU A 27 5.22 10.95 5.93
C GLU A 27 5.31 12.10 6.96
N ILE A 28 4.17 12.65 7.37
CA ILE A 28 4.12 13.76 8.34
C ILE A 28 4.60 13.35 9.74
N ARG A 29 4.40 12.09 10.13
CA ARG A 29 4.61 11.63 11.52
C ARG A 29 6.01 11.09 11.81
N GLU A 30 6.82 10.80 10.80
CA GLU A 30 8.16 10.18 10.92
C GLU A 30 8.24 9.00 11.90
N LYS A 31 7.13 8.27 12.10
CA LYS A 31 6.98 7.16 13.07
C LYS A 31 6.14 6.04 12.47
N GLU A 32 6.35 4.82 12.98
CA GLU A 32 5.49 3.68 12.65
C GLU A 32 4.05 3.91 13.10
N LEU A 33 3.11 3.68 12.18
CA LEU A 33 1.68 3.78 12.44
C LEU A 33 1.14 2.46 12.97
N SER A 34 0.32 2.52 14.02
CA SER A 34 -0.42 1.33 14.44
C SER A 34 -1.56 1.01 13.48
N VAL A 35 -2.04 -0.24 13.46
CA VAL A 35 -3.22 -0.63 12.65
C VAL A 35 -4.46 0.21 12.97
N LYS A 36 -4.58 0.69 14.22
CA LYS A 36 -5.68 1.57 14.64
C LYS A 36 -5.54 2.96 14.04
N ASP A 37 -4.32 3.51 14.03
CA ASP A 37 -4.05 4.81 13.40
C ASP A 37 -4.36 4.72 11.90
N MET A 38 -3.85 3.67 11.23
CA MET A 38 -4.14 3.41 9.81
C MET A 38 -5.64 3.32 9.54
N ALA A 39 -6.40 2.62 10.39
CA ALA A 39 -7.84 2.50 10.24
C ALA A 39 -8.57 3.84 10.33
N VAL A 40 -8.14 4.73 11.23
CA VAL A 40 -8.71 6.07 11.40
C VAL A 40 -8.36 6.97 10.22
N VAL A 41 -7.08 7.07 9.86
CA VAL A 41 -6.60 8.01 8.82
C VAL A 41 -6.95 7.56 7.41
N SER A 42 -7.18 6.27 7.20
CA SER A 42 -7.67 5.75 5.91
C SER A 42 -9.08 6.24 5.56
N GLU A 43 -9.84 6.80 6.52
CA GLU A 43 -11.25 7.18 6.34
C GLU A 43 -12.12 6.04 5.77
N CYS A 44 -11.76 4.79 6.09
CA CYS A 44 -12.54 3.65 5.67
C CYS A 44 -13.89 3.61 6.40
N ARG A 45 -14.94 3.19 5.68
CA ARG A 45 -16.33 3.19 6.21
C ARG A 45 -16.49 2.29 7.42
N ASN A 46 -15.71 1.22 7.51
CA ASN A 46 -15.77 0.26 8.61
C ASN A 46 -14.36 -0.05 9.14
N PRO A 47 -13.84 0.79 10.06
CA PRO A 47 -12.50 0.61 10.65
C PRO A 47 -12.32 -0.73 11.37
N ALA A 48 -13.36 -1.22 12.06
CA ALA A 48 -13.30 -2.49 12.78
C ALA A 48 -13.10 -3.67 11.82
N LEU A 49 -13.84 -3.69 10.69
CA LEU A 49 -13.70 -4.72 9.67
C LEU A 49 -12.33 -4.68 8.99
N PHE A 50 -11.79 -3.49 8.72
CA PHE A 50 -10.44 -3.36 8.17
C PHE A 50 -9.39 -3.93 9.14
N ILE A 51 -9.45 -3.55 10.42
CA ILE A 51 -8.53 -4.05 11.45
C ILE A 51 -8.62 -5.58 11.56
N GLU A 52 -9.83 -6.13 11.61
CA GLU A 52 -10.05 -7.57 11.66
C GLU A 52 -9.39 -8.27 10.46
N LYS A 53 -9.67 -7.80 9.24
CA LYS A 53 -9.09 -8.37 8.02
C LYS A 53 -7.57 -8.27 8.02
N TYR A 54 -7.03 -7.11 8.39
CA TYR A 54 -5.58 -6.86 8.42
C TYR A 54 -4.85 -7.83 9.37
N LEU A 55 -5.44 -8.10 10.55
CA LEU A 55 -4.87 -9.01 11.54
C LEU A 55 -5.06 -10.49 11.20
N GLN A 56 -6.03 -10.83 10.35
CA GLN A 56 -6.26 -12.20 9.87
C GLN A 56 -5.36 -12.61 8.68
N LEU A 57 -4.62 -11.66 8.09
CA LEU A 57 -3.71 -11.97 6.99
C LEU A 57 -2.52 -12.80 7.48
N ASP A 58 -2.18 -13.83 6.72
CA ASP A 58 -0.97 -14.62 6.88
C ASP A 58 0.18 -13.91 6.16
N ASP A 59 1.11 -13.34 6.93
CA ASP A 59 2.21 -12.55 6.39
C ASP A 59 3.18 -13.38 5.54
N ASP A 60 3.37 -14.67 5.85
CA ASP A 60 4.29 -15.53 5.11
C ASP A 60 3.73 -15.85 3.73
N LEU A 61 2.44 -16.21 3.67
CA LEU A 61 1.75 -16.46 2.39
C LEU A 61 1.64 -15.17 1.56
N LEU A 62 1.38 -14.04 2.21
CA LEU A 62 1.23 -12.76 1.53
C LEU A 62 2.55 -12.26 0.95
N ARG A 63 3.67 -12.44 1.67
CA ARG A 63 5.02 -12.12 1.15
C ARG A 63 5.37 -12.97 -0.05
N GLN A 64 5.11 -14.28 0.03
CA GLN A 64 5.30 -15.18 -1.12
C GLN A 64 4.50 -14.77 -2.34
N GLU A 65 3.28 -14.23 -2.17
CA GLU A 65 2.49 -13.70 -3.28
C GLU A 65 3.07 -12.39 -3.83
N PHE A 66 3.39 -11.45 -2.95
CA PHE A 66 3.96 -10.14 -3.29
C PHE A 66 5.25 -10.27 -4.11
N GLU A 67 6.13 -11.20 -3.75
CA GLU A 67 7.44 -11.39 -4.39
C GLU A 67 7.38 -12.12 -5.75
N LYS A 68 6.20 -12.56 -6.21
CA LYS A 68 6.06 -13.25 -7.51
C LYS A 68 6.42 -12.37 -8.70
N PHE A 69 6.21 -11.06 -8.57
CA PHE A 69 6.53 -10.09 -9.61
C PHE A 69 7.25 -8.89 -9.00
N PRO A 70 8.26 -8.32 -9.70
CA PRO A 70 8.86 -7.07 -9.26
C PRO A 70 7.80 -5.97 -9.21
N SER A 71 7.94 -5.08 -8.24
CA SER A 71 7.03 -3.95 -8.04
C SER A 71 7.78 -2.70 -7.61
N PHE A 72 7.20 -1.54 -7.89
CA PHE A 72 7.62 -0.28 -7.28
C PHE A 72 6.40 0.52 -6.81
N SER A 73 6.60 1.39 -5.83
CA SER A 73 5.54 2.22 -5.24
C SER A 73 5.75 3.71 -5.49
N ILE A 74 4.75 4.50 -5.13
CA ILE A 74 4.81 5.97 -5.15
C ILE A 74 5.85 6.56 -4.19
N LEU A 75 6.41 5.74 -3.28
CA LEU A 75 7.44 6.17 -2.33
C LEU A 75 8.86 6.12 -2.91
N GLU A 76 9.05 5.51 -4.08
CA GLU A 76 10.37 5.28 -4.67
C GLU A 76 10.69 6.29 -5.78
N ASP A 77 11.96 6.69 -5.87
CA ASP A 77 12.45 7.68 -6.86
C ASP A 77 12.22 7.27 -8.33
N VAL A 78 12.04 5.97 -8.59
CA VAL A 78 11.74 5.43 -9.93
C VAL A 78 10.31 5.73 -10.39
N TYR A 79 9.43 6.16 -9.47
CA TYR A 79 8.04 6.43 -9.79
C TYR A 79 7.91 7.66 -10.72
N PRO A 80 7.24 7.55 -11.88
CA PRO A 80 7.15 8.65 -12.83
C PRO A 80 6.41 9.86 -12.25
N TRP A 81 7.02 11.04 -12.32
CA TRP A 81 6.42 12.29 -11.85
C TRP A 81 5.05 12.56 -12.48
N ASP A 82 4.93 12.45 -13.79
CA ASP A 82 3.66 12.64 -14.52
C ASP A 82 2.53 11.74 -14.00
N LEU A 83 2.88 10.55 -13.49
CA LEU A 83 1.92 9.62 -12.93
C LEU A 83 1.51 9.98 -11.50
N SER A 84 2.38 10.66 -10.74
CA SER A 84 2.08 11.09 -9.37
C SER A 84 1.09 12.26 -9.31
N GLU A 85 1.03 13.08 -10.37
CA GLU A 85 0.18 14.28 -10.42
C GLU A 85 -1.28 14.01 -10.79
N ILE A 86 -1.61 12.79 -11.23
CA ILE A 86 -2.99 12.45 -11.62
C ILE A 86 -3.90 12.34 -10.39
N TYR A 87 -5.21 12.44 -10.58
CA TYR A 87 -6.16 12.10 -9.52
C TYR A 87 -6.08 10.61 -9.18
N ASN A 88 -5.88 10.30 -7.89
CA ASN A 88 -5.79 8.93 -7.35
C ASN A 88 -4.68 8.09 -8.04
N PRO A 89 -3.41 8.52 -7.94
CA PRO A 89 -2.28 7.85 -8.59
C PRO A 89 -2.08 6.43 -8.03
N PRO A 90 -1.69 5.45 -8.86
CA PRO A 90 -1.52 4.08 -8.39
C PRO A 90 -0.37 3.98 -7.39
N VAL A 91 -0.68 3.65 -6.13
CA VAL A 91 0.34 3.65 -5.06
C VAL A 91 1.35 2.51 -5.15
N LEU A 92 1.02 1.44 -5.87
CA LEU A 92 1.88 0.26 -6.06
C LEU A 92 1.62 -0.31 -7.46
N LEU A 93 2.71 -0.56 -8.19
CA LEU A 93 2.69 -1.08 -9.55
C LEU A 93 3.52 -2.36 -9.61
N PHE A 94 2.91 -3.44 -10.07
CA PHE A 94 3.62 -4.68 -10.41
C PHE A 94 4.00 -4.65 -11.89
N ILE A 95 5.25 -4.97 -12.18
CA ILE A 95 5.77 -4.98 -13.54
C ILE A 95 6.13 -6.39 -13.98
N LYS A 96 5.91 -6.66 -15.26
CA LYS A 96 6.39 -7.88 -15.92
C LYS A 96 7.65 -7.54 -16.70
N VAL A 97 8.79 -8.07 -16.25
CA VAL A 97 10.03 -7.97 -17.02
C VAL A 97 9.93 -8.95 -18.20
N ILE A 98 9.76 -8.40 -19.40
CA ILE A 98 9.86 -9.16 -20.65
C ILE A 98 11.31 -9.06 -21.08
N TRP A 99 12.04 -10.18 -20.99
CA TRP A 99 13.36 -10.30 -21.61
C TRP A 99 13.16 -10.32 -23.12
N ILE A 100 13.40 -9.18 -23.77
CA ILE A 100 13.49 -9.14 -25.23
C ILE A 100 14.89 -9.64 -25.57
N CYS A 101 14.98 -10.89 -26.03
CA CYS A 101 16.18 -11.49 -26.61
C CYS A 101 16.37 -11.05 -28.07
#